data_AF-A0A249SQS6-F1
#
_entry.id   AF-A0A249SQS6-F1
#
_cell.length_a   1.000
_cell.length_b   1.000
_cell.length_c   1.000
_cell.angle_alpha   90.00
_cell.angle_beta   90.00
_cell.angle_gamma   90.00
#
_symmetry.space_group_name_H-M   'P 1'
#
loop_
_entity.id
_entity.type
_entity.pdbx_description
1 polymer ?
#
loop_
_entity_poly.entity_id
_entity_poly.type
_entity_poly.pdbx_seq_one_letter_code
_entity_poly.pdbx_strand_id
1 'polypeptide(L)'
;MENAVMRYPLIKIVCTCVIFTVLWIPAHLWLVDLLTAHPLTPFKQHLLLVSGVLSFFVLGALFFFALRRNYRASQHAQLFHNHPIPMWIYDKQTLRFLSVNKASIIRYGYTESEFLSMTLKDIREPAEVKKLLEDVASNCNGNTSYRGTWLHQSKDGATFHVEIYSHPCTYFGKNARIVTARDVDAQVKASKAAHEMSLRYELLANATHDAIFDWDMHGNTIHWNHGLHSLFGYGTAEQMQQIEWWREKIHPEDKDHITAVCLQLASGALTYARDEYRFLCADGTYKYVLEKAYLICEQGLPARIIGIIQDIDQQVRQAQQISMLSLVASKTSNAILITNTQGDVEWINDGFTLQFGFTLEDIKKVHPLRLLLHQEDTATIQFIKDKIKEKVSFSAEVICQDKHGTPYWVNAAVTPVLNDQYGIARFVVIISDITEKKQFIQQLQEQNKALRDIAWINSHEIRRPVVSILSIAQLLNEQNEDPDMNRKLIDWLHKSTIQLDEIIHKIEHKVKEMQE
;
A
#
# COMPACT_ATOMS: atom_id res chain seq x y z
N MET A 1 -43.43 -30.39 -41.05
CA MET A 1 -44.49 -31.10 -40.29
C MET A 1 -45.71 -30.23 -39.96
N GLU A 2 -45.74 -28.93 -40.29
CA GLU A 2 -46.92 -28.06 -40.10
C GLU A 2 -48.19 -28.57 -40.81
N ASN A 3 -48.04 -29.19 -41.99
CA ASN A 3 -49.17 -29.75 -42.74
C ASN A 3 -49.80 -31.02 -42.11
N ALA A 4 -49.13 -31.69 -41.17
CA ALA A 4 -49.65 -32.91 -40.56
C ALA A 4 -50.51 -32.63 -39.32
N VAL A 5 -50.13 -31.63 -38.53
CA VAL A 5 -50.83 -31.25 -37.29
C VAL A 5 -52.20 -30.64 -37.58
N MET A 6 -52.35 -29.96 -38.73
CA MET A 6 -53.64 -29.39 -39.17
C MET A 6 -54.57 -30.41 -39.86
N ARG A 7 -54.06 -31.52 -40.39
CA ARG A 7 -54.86 -32.50 -41.15
C ARG A 7 -55.75 -33.36 -40.28
N TYR A 8 -55.25 -33.83 -39.13
CA TYR A 8 -55.99 -34.73 -38.24
C TYR A 8 -57.31 -34.15 -37.70
N PRO A 9 -57.37 -32.88 -37.22
CA PRO A 9 -58.63 -32.29 -36.76
C PRO A 9 -59.56 -31.92 -37.92
N LEU A 10 -59.04 -31.50 -39.08
CA LEU A 10 -59.85 -31.22 -40.27
C LEU A 10 -60.56 -32.49 -40.79
N ILE A 11 -59.86 -33.63 -40.81
CA ILE A 11 -60.44 -34.92 -41.20
C ILE A 11 -61.53 -35.33 -40.21
N LYS A 12 -61.34 -35.17 -38.89
CA LYS A 12 -62.39 -35.47 -37.91
C LYS A 12 -63.62 -34.57 -38.06
N ILE A 13 -63.44 -33.29 -38.40
CA ILE A 13 -64.56 -32.36 -38.66
C ILE A 13 -65.29 -32.76 -39.92
N VAL A 14 -64.58 -33.02 -41.02
CA VAL A 14 -65.16 -33.51 -42.27
C VAL A 14 -65.89 -34.83 -42.01
N CYS A 15 -65.28 -35.79 -41.31
CA CYS A 15 -65.94 -37.05 -40.95
C CYS A 15 -67.16 -36.84 -40.04
N THR A 16 -67.12 -35.93 -39.07
CA THR A 16 -68.28 -35.69 -38.18
C THR A 16 -69.41 -34.99 -38.93
N CYS A 17 -69.09 -34.02 -39.78
CA CYS A 17 -70.05 -33.37 -40.66
C CYS A 17 -70.63 -34.35 -41.69
N VAL A 18 -69.79 -35.24 -42.26
CA VAL A 18 -70.20 -36.29 -43.20
C VAL A 18 -71.04 -37.35 -42.50
N ILE A 19 -70.69 -37.80 -41.30
CA ILE A 19 -71.50 -38.74 -40.51
C ILE A 19 -72.85 -38.12 -40.17
N PHE A 20 -72.86 -36.84 -39.77
CA PHE A 20 -74.09 -36.12 -39.49
C PHE A 20 -74.94 -35.97 -40.75
N THR A 21 -74.39 -35.58 -41.90
CA THR A 21 -75.16 -35.51 -43.15
C THR A 21 -75.64 -36.88 -43.62
N VAL A 22 -74.82 -37.93 -43.49
CA VAL A 22 -75.19 -39.31 -43.86
C VAL A 22 -76.26 -39.90 -42.94
N LEU A 23 -76.31 -39.53 -41.66
CA LEU A 23 -77.38 -39.97 -40.74
C LEU A 23 -78.63 -39.09 -40.83
N TRP A 24 -78.44 -37.78 -41.05
CA TRP A 24 -79.52 -36.80 -41.06
C TRP A 24 -80.30 -36.80 -42.37
N ILE A 25 -79.64 -36.91 -43.53
CA ILE A 25 -80.32 -36.89 -44.83
C ILE A 25 -81.33 -38.04 -44.94
N PRO A 26 -81.01 -39.30 -44.61
CA PRO A 26 -81.99 -40.40 -44.63
C PRO A 26 -83.08 -40.24 -43.56
N ALA A 27 -82.73 -39.80 -42.35
CA ALA A 27 -83.72 -39.59 -41.29
C ALA A 27 -84.70 -38.46 -41.64
N HIS A 28 -84.20 -37.39 -42.26
CA HIS A 28 -85.02 -36.29 -42.74
C HIS A 28 -85.85 -36.70 -43.95
N LEU A 29 -85.30 -37.46 -44.91
CA LEU A 29 -86.06 -38.01 -46.03
C LEU A 29 -87.17 -38.95 -45.55
N TRP A 30 -86.89 -39.83 -44.58
CA TRP A 30 -87.89 -40.69 -43.95
C TRP A 30 -88.98 -39.87 -43.23
N LEU A 31 -88.60 -38.80 -42.54
CA LEU A 31 -89.55 -37.88 -41.91
C LEU A 31 -90.41 -37.15 -42.95
N VAL A 32 -89.83 -36.74 -44.08
CA VAL A 32 -90.56 -36.17 -45.23
C VAL A 32 -91.57 -37.18 -45.73
N ASP A 33 -91.16 -38.42 -46.03
CA ASP A 33 -92.02 -39.49 -46.55
C ASP A 33 -93.16 -39.84 -45.58
N LEU A 34 -92.87 -39.93 -44.28
CA LEU A 34 -93.87 -40.18 -43.23
C LEU A 34 -94.93 -39.05 -43.17
N LEU A 35 -94.51 -37.80 -43.38
CA LEU A 35 -95.37 -36.64 -43.30
C LEU A 35 -96.17 -36.39 -44.60
N THR A 36 -95.64 -36.79 -45.76
CA THR A 36 -96.24 -36.60 -47.10
C THR A 36 -97.16 -37.74 -47.55
N ALA A 37 -97.19 -38.89 -46.85
CA ALA A 37 -98.08 -40.02 -47.12
C ALA A 37 -99.60 -39.70 -47.08
N HIS A 38 -99.98 -38.52 -46.57
CA HIS A 38 -101.34 -37.97 -46.56
C HIS A 38 -101.29 -36.47 -46.91
N PRO A 39 -102.38 -35.82 -47.36
CA PRO A 39 -102.36 -34.41 -47.73
C PRO A 39 -101.77 -33.54 -46.61
N LEU A 40 -100.78 -32.74 -47.00
CA LEU A 40 -99.98 -31.91 -46.10
C LEU A 40 -100.85 -30.83 -45.46
N THR A 41 -101.23 -31.02 -44.20
CA THR A 41 -101.79 -29.94 -43.37
C THR A 41 -100.72 -28.86 -43.11
N PRO A 42 -101.09 -27.58 -42.94
CA PRO A 42 -100.15 -26.47 -42.69
C PRO A 42 -99.17 -26.74 -41.53
N PHE A 43 -99.62 -27.46 -40.50
CA PHE A 43 -98.79 -27.85 -39.35
C PHE A 43 -97.59 -28.74 -39.74
N LYS A 44 -97.78 -29.70 -40.65
CA LYS A 44 -96.72 -30.61 -41.11
C LYS A 44 -95.65 -29.88 -41.94
N GLN A 45 -96.07 -28.91 -42.76
CA GLN A 45 -95.15 -28.06 -43.52
C GLN A 45 -94.29 -27.19 -42.60
N HIS A 46 -94.90 -26.61 -41.56
CA HIS A 46 -94.15 -25.87 -40.54
C HIS A 46 -93.16 -26.75 -39.78
N LEU A 47 -93.54 -27.98 -39.41
CA LEU A 47 -92.65 -28.89 -38.69
C LEU A 47 -91.40 -29.26 -39.52
N LEU A 48 -91.58 -29.55 -40.81
CA LEU A 48 -90.50 -29.81 -41.78
C LEU A 48 -89.56 -28.62 -41.97
N LEU A 49 -90.12 -27.40 -42.08
CA LEU A 49 -89.35 -26.17 -42.17
C LEU A 49 -88.54 -25.93 -40.89
N VAL A 50 -89.17 -26.10 -39.72
CA VAL A 50 -88.51 -25.92 -38.43
C VAL A 50 -87.39 -26.94 -38.23
N SER A 51 -87.59 -28.22 -38.57
CA SER A 51 -86.54 -29.24 -38.45
C SER A 51 -85.34 -28.97 -39.37
N GLY A 52 -85.60 -28.53 -40.60
CA GLY A 52 -84.54 -28.15 -41.55
C GLY A 52 -83.73 -26.96 -41.03
N VAL A 53 -84.41 -25.90 -40.56
CA VAL A 53 -83.77 -24.71 -39.98
C VAL A 53 -82.96 -25.06 -38.72
N LEU A 54 -83.52 -25.87 -37.82
CA LEU A 54 -82.82 -26.29 -36.59
C LEU A 54 -81.52 -27.05 -36.90
N SER A 55 -81.55 -27.94 -37.90
CA SER A 55 -80.37 -28.72 -38.32
C SER A 55 -79.25 -27.85 -38.90
N PHE A 56 -79.61 -26.82 -39.67
CA PHE A 56 -78.65 -25.85 -40.21
C PHE A 56 -77.95 -25.07 -39.10
N PHE A 57 -78.69 -24.62 -38.08
CA PHE A 57 -78.10 -23.93 -36.93
C PHE A 57 -77.21 -24.84 -36.07
N VAL A 58 -77.59 -26.11 -35.86
CA VAL A 58 -76.76 -27.07 -35.11
C VAL A 58 -75.46 -27.39 -35.85
N LEU A 59 -75.51 -27.63 -37.16
CA LEU A 59 -74.32 -27.83 -38.00
C LEU A 59 -73.41 -26.59 -38.00
N GLY A 60 -74.01 -25.40 -38.13
CA GLY A 60 -73.29 -24.12 -38.05
C GLY A 60 -72.59 -23.93 -36.70
N ALA A 61 -73.28 -24.25 -35.60
CA ALA A 61 -72.70 -24.17 -34.26
C ALA A 61 -71.55 -25.17 -34.07
N LEU A 62 -71.72 -26.43 -34.45
CA LEU A 62 -70.67 -27.45 -34.36
C LEU A 62 -69.43 -27.07 -35.18
N PHE A 63 -69.64 -26.55 -36.40
CA PHE A 63 -68.56 -26.06 -37.25
C PHE A 63 -67.85 -24.84 -36.64
N PHE A 64 -68.61 -23.88 -36.10
CA PHE A 64 -68.07 -22.70 -35.42
C PHE A 64 -67.26 -23.07 -34.17
N PHE A 65 -67.76 -23.97 -33.32
CA PHE A 65 -67.03 -24.44 -32.14
C PHE A 65 -65.75 -25.18 -32.51
N ALA A 66 -65.78 -26.00 -33.57
CA ALA A 66 -64.60 -26.69 -34.07
C ALA A 66 -63.54 -25.72 -34.63
N LEU A 67 -63.96 -24.73 -35.43
CA LEU A 67 -63.10 -23.66 -35.92
C LEU A 67 -62.50 -22.86 -34.77
N ARG A 68 -63.31 -22.44 -33.80
CA ARG A 68 -62.86 -21.65 -32.64
C ARG A 68 -61.86 -22.42 -31.78
N ARG A 69 -62.05 -23.73 -31.59
CA ARG A 69 -61.13 -24.60 -30.85
C ARG A 69 -59.78 -24.72 -31.57
N ASN A 70 -59.78 -24.94 -32.88
CA ASN A 70 -58.55 -25.04 -33.68
C ASN A 70 -57.82 -23.69 -33.79
N TYR A 71 -58.56 -22.58 -33.92
CA TYR A 71 -57.98 -21.23 -33.94
C TYR A 71 -57.23 -20.92 -32.63
N ARG A 72 -57.83 -21.21 -31.47
CA ARG A 72 -57.16 -21.07 -30.17
C ARG A 72 -55.92 -21.96 -30.03
N ALA A 73 -55.99 -23.21 -30.49
CA ALA A 73 -54.85 -24.12 -30.47
C ALA A 73 -53.69 -23.60 -31.36
N SER A 74 -54.02 -23.08 -32.55
CA SER A 74 -53.05 -22.46 -33.46
C SER A 74 -52.44 -21.20 -32.87
N GLN A 75 -53.22 -20.35 -32.19
CA GLN A 75 -52.71 -19.16 -31.52
C GLN A 75 -51.72 -19.52 -30.40
N HIS A 76 -52.05 -20.50 -29.55
CA HIS A 76 -51.14 -20.94 -28.48
C HIS A 76 -49.85 -21.54 -29.03
N ALA A 77 -49.94 -22.34 -30.11
CA ALA A 77 -48.76 -22.87 -30.79
C ALA A 77 -47.88 -21.75 -31.36
N GLN A 78 -48.49 -20.75 -32.01
CA GLN A 78 -47.75 -19.59 -32.52
C GLN A 78 -47.06 -18.80 -31.42
N LEU A 79 -47.73 -18.56 -30.29
CA LEU A 79 -47.14 -17.88 -29.14
C LEU A 79 -45.92 -18.63 -28.61
N PHE A 80 -45.99 -19.96 -28.50
CA PHE A 80 -44.84 -20.77 -28.10
C PHE A 80 -43.70 -20.70 -29.12
N HIS A 81 -43.98 -20.98 -30.40
CA HIS A 81 -42.96 -21.09 -31.45
C HIS A 81 -42.26 -19.77 -31.78
N ASN A 82 -42.98 -18.64 -31.70
CA ASN A 82 -42.45 -17.30 -32.02
C ASN A 82 -42.01 -16.50 -30.79
N HIS A 83 -42.07 -17.08 -29.58
CA HIS A 83 -41.57 -16.41 -28.38
C HIS A 83 -40.07 -16.09 -28.51
N PRO A 84 -39.61 -14.88 -28.13
CA PRO A 84 -38.22 -14.45 -28.33
C PRO A 84 -37.23 -15.11 -27.38
N ILE A 85 -37.69 -15.69 -26.27
CA ILE A 85 -36.84 -16.42 -25.32
C ILE A 85 -36.85 -17.92 -25.66
N PRO A 86 -35.71 -18.62 -25.62
CA PRO A 86 -35.66 -20.07 -25.75
C PRO A 86 -36.65 -20.79 -24.81
N MET A 87 -37.50 -21.61 -25.40
CA MET A 87 -38.44 -22.46 -24.69
C MET A 87 -38.53 -23.84 -25.31
N TRP A 88 -38.72 -24.85 -24.46
CA TRP A 88 -38.93 -26.23 -24.86
C TRP A 88 -39.86 -26.96 -23.92
N ILE A 89 -40.42 -28.05 -24.42
CA ILE A 89 -41.19 -29.02 -23.64
C ILE A 89 -40.39 -30.31 -23.65
N TYR A 90 -40.20 -30.93 -22.48
CA TYR A 90 -39.51 -32.20 -22.37
C TYR A 90 -40.32 -33.22 -21.58
N ASP A 91 -40.08 -34.50 -21.85
CA ASP A 91 -40.68 -35.63 -21.16
C ASP A 91 -40.01 -35.87 -19.81
N LYS A 92 -40.78 -35.90 -18.72
CA LYS A 92 -40.22 -35.99 -17.36
C LYS A 92 -39.49 -37.31 -17.09
N GLN A 93 -39.87 -38.41 -17.73
CA GLN A 93 -39.28 -39.74 -17.48
C GLN A 93 -37.99 -39.94 -18.27
N THR A 94 -38.00 -39.55 -19.55
CA THR A 94 -36.89 -39.81 -20.47
C THR A 94 -35.95 -38.62 -20.63
N LEU A 95 -36.34 -37.44 -20.16
CA LEU A 95 -35.67 -36.15 -20.35
C LEU A 95 -35.53 -35.72 -21.82
N ARG A 96 -36.24 -36.40 -22.73
CA ARG A 96 -36.22 -36.13 -24.16
C ARG A 96 -37.01 -34.88 -24.50
N PHE A 97 -36.50 -34.05 -25.41
CA PHE A 97 -37.27 -32.91 -25.90
C PHE A 97 -38.46 -33.40 -26.74
N LEU A 98 -39.64 -32.84 -26.43
CA LEU A 98 -40.91 -33.11 -27.11
C LEU A 98 -41.30 -31.99 -28.06
N SER A 99 -40.88 -30.75 -27.78
CA SER A 99 -41.10 -29.58 -28.64
C SER A 99 -40.13 -28.47 -28.29
N VAL A 100 -39.70 -27.68 -29.27
CA VAL A 100 -38.81 -26.53 -29.10
C VAL A 100 -39.31 -25.34 -29.91
N ASN A 101 -39.03 -24.12 -29.45
CA ASN A 101 -39.37 -22.91 -30.20
C ASN A 101 -38.21 -22.41 -31.06
N LYS A 102 -38.49 -21.42 -31.93
CA LYS A 102 -37.48 -20.85 -32.85
C LYS A 102 -36.29 -20.23 -32.11
N ALA A 103 -36.54 -19.57 -30.98
CA ALA A 103 -35.46 -18.97 -30.18
C ALA A 103 -34.47 -20.02 -29.65
N SER A 104 -34.95 -21.23 -29.29
CA SER A 104 -34.08 -22.34 -28.88
C SER A 104 -33.21 -22.85 -30.02
N ILE A 105 -33.78 -22.98 -31.22
CA ILE A 105 -33.06 -23.38 -32.43
C ILE A 105 -31.94 -22.38 -32.74
N ILE A 106 -32.25 -21.08 -32.70
CA ILE A 106 -31.30 -20.01 -33.00
C ILE A 106 -30.19 -19.96 -31.94
N ARG A 107 -30.54 -19.99 -30.64
CA ARG A 107 -29.55 -19.81 -29.57
C ARG A 107 -28.59 -21.00 -29.44
N TYR A 108 -29.11 -22.22 -29.56
CA TYR A 108 -28.32 -23.43 -29.31
C TYR A 108 -27.73 -24.02 -30.61
N GLY A 109 -28.21 -23.60 -31.79
CA GLY A 109 -27.67 -24.01 -33.09
C GLY A 109 -28.09 -25.40 -33.58
N TYR A 110 -28.96 -26.10 -32.84
CA TYR A 110 -29.53 -27.38 -33.27
C TYR A 110 -30.82 -27.17 -34.07
N THR A 111 -31.01 -27.98 -35.10
CA THR A 111 -32.28 -28.07 -35.82
C THR A 111 -33.38 -28.66 -34.92
N GLU A 112 -34.65 -28.42 -35.26
CA GLU A 112 -35.77 -29.00 -34.50
C GLU A 112 -35.69 -30.53 -34.42
N SER A 113 -35.34 -31.20 -35.53
CA SER A 113 -35.17 -32.65 -35.57
C SER A 113 -34.03 -33.15 -34.68
N GLU A 114 -32.93 -32.42 -34.62
CA GLU A 114 -31.80 -32.74 -33.73
C GLU A 114 -32.27 -32.62 -32.27
N PHE A 115 -32.89 -31.50 -31.89
CA PHE A 115 -33.45 -31.31 -30.56
C PHE A 115 -34.40 -32.44 -30.16
N LEU A 116 -35.35 -32.81 -31.03
CA LEU A 116 -36.32 -33.87 -30.74
C LEU A 116 -35.70 -35.27 -30.63
N SER A 117 -34.46 -35.47 -31.07
CA SER A 117 -33.69 -36.71 -30.88
C SER A 117 -32.84 -36.69 -29.60
N MET A 118 -32.60 -35.50 -29.03
CA MET A 118 -31.76 -35.26 -27.87
C MET A 118 -32.55 -35.27 -26.55
N THR A 119 -31.81 -35.27 -25.46
CA THR A 119 -32.26 -35.11 -24.09
C THR A 119 -31.68 -33.85 -23.46
N LEU A 120 -32.21 -33.44 -22.31
CA LEU A 120 -31.65 -32.33 -21.53
C LEU A 120 -30.15 -32.51 -21.23
N LYS A 121 -29.63 -33.74 -21.18
CA LYS A 121 -28.22 -34.01 -20.89
C LYS A 121 -27.30 -33.53 -22.02
N ASP A 122 -27.79 -33.52 -23.25
CA ASP A 122 -26.97 -33.28 -24.45
C ASP A 122 -26.71 -31.79 -24.72
N ILE A 123 -27.33 -30.89 -23.97
CA ILE A 123 -27.10 -29.43 -24.04
C ILE A 123 -26.26 -28.91 -22.87
N ARG A 124 -25.51 -29.79 -22.21
CA ARG A 124 -24.72 -29.50 -21.01
C ARG A 124 -23.39 -30.24 -21.05
N GLU A 125 -22.40 -29.71 -20.36
CA GLU A 125 -21.16 -30.44 -20.13
C GLU A 125 -21.39 -31.65 -19.20
N PRO A 126 -20.61 -32.74 -19.33
CA PRO A 126 -20.76 -33.95 -18.51
C PRO A 126 -20.75 -33.70 -17.00
N ALA A 127 -19.98 -32.71 -16.53
CA ALA A 127 -19.90 -32.33 -15.12
C ALA A 127 -21.23 -31.78 -14.57
N GLU A 128 -22.01 -31.06 -15.39
CA GLU A 128 -23.29 -30.46 -15.00
C GLU A 128 -24.47 -31.45 -15.04
N VAL A 129 -24.30 -32.62 -15.67
CA VAL A 129 -25.35 -33.64 -15.80
C VAL A 129 -25.75 -34.21 -14.43
N LYS A 130 -24.80 -34.41 -13.51
CA LYS A 130 -25.09 -34.91 -12.17
C LYS A 130 -26.04 -33.97 -11.42
N LYS A 131 -25.70 -32.67 -11.42
CA LYS A 131 -26.50 -31.60 -10.81
C LYS A 131 -27.90 -31.51 -11.42
N LEU A 132 -28.01 -31.69 -12.74
CA LEU A 132 -29.31 -31.74 -13.43
C LEU A 132 -30.19 -32.89 -12.91
N LEU A 133 -29.64 -34.10 -12.81
CA LEU A 133 -30.40 -35.27 -12.37
C LEU A 133 -30.89 -35.13 -10.92
N GLU A 134 -30.06 -34.54 -10.05
CA GLU A 134 -30.42 -34.22 -8.67
C GLU A 134 -31.55 -33.19 -8.59
N ASP A 135 -31.51 -32.12 -9.39
CA ASP A 135 -32.59 -31.11 -9.46
C ASP A 135 -33.89 -31.71 -9.99
N VAL A 136 -33.82 -32.55 -11.04
CA VAL A 136 -35.01 -33.21 -11.59
C VAL A 136 -35.64 -34.14 -10.56
N ALA A 137 -34.85 -34.94 -9.84
CA ALA A 137 -35.38 -35.85 -8.82
C ALA A 137 -36.04 -35.10 -7.65
N SER A 138 -35.40 -34.02 -7.19
CA SER A 138 -35.80 -33.32 -5.96
C SER A 138 -36.92 -32.30 -6.22
N ASN A 139 -36.82 -31.55 -7.31
CA ASN A 139 -37.57 -30.30 -7.45
C ASN A 139 -38.65 -30.37 -8.55
N CYS A 140 -38.65 -31.38 -9.43
CA CYS A 140 -39.65 -31.52 -10.50
C CYS A 140 -40.94 -32.26 -10.09
N ASN A 141 -41.11 -32.59 -8.80
CA ASN A 141 -42.34 -33.15 -8.24
C ASN A 141 -43.33 -32.10 -7.71
N GLY A 142 -42.89 -30.84 -7.55
CA GLY A 142 -43.72 -29.72 -7.09
C GLY A 142 -43.98 -28.64 -8.15
N ASN A 143 -44.63 -27.56 -7.71
CA ASN A 143 -44.97 -26.37 -8.50
C ASN A 143 -43.85 -25.33 -8.59
N THR A 144 -42.66 -25.59 -8.04
CA THR A 144 -41.55 -24.64 -8.07
C THR A 144 -41.18 -24.30 -9.52
N SER A 145 -41.40 -23.04 -9.88
CA SER A 145 -41.22 -22.52 -11.23
C SER A 145 -39.78 -22.12 -11.52
N TYR A 146 -39.06 -21.59 -10.53
CA TYR A 146 -37.67 -21.15 -10.68
C TYR A 146 -36.69 -22.29 -10.40
N ARG A 147 -35.67 -22.44 -11.25
CA ARG A 147 -34.64 -23.49 -11.14
C ARG A 147 -33.22 -22.95 -10.99
N GLY A 148 -33.04 -21.63 -10.91
CA GLY A 148 -31.71 -21.01 -10.81
C GLY A 148 -30.98 -20.90 -12.15
N THR A 149 -29.70 -20.56 -12.05
CA THR A 149 -28.78 -20.38 -13.19
C THR A 149 -28.00 -21.66 -13.48
N TRP A 150 -27.97 -22.03 -14.75
CA TRP A 150 -27.35 -23.24 -15.27
C TRP A 150 -26.37 -22.92 -16.39
N LEU A 151 -25.30 -23.71 -16.50
CA LEU A 151 -24.38 -23.64 -17.61
C LEU A 151 -24.84 -24.58 -18.71
N HIS A 152 -25.18 -24.04 -19.88
CA HIS A 152 -25.59 -24.79 -21.06
C HIS A 152 -24.52 -24.70 -22.14
N GLN A 153 -24.59 -25.63 -23.10
CA GLN A 153 -23.68 -25.72 -24.23
C GLN A 153 -24.46 -25.76 -25.55
N SER A 154 -24.05 -24.95 -26.51
CA SER A 154 -24.57 -24.97 -27.89
C SER A 154 -23.87 -26.03 -28.75
N LYS A 155 -24.38 -26.27 -29.95
CA LYS A 155 -23.86 -27.25 -30.91
C LYS A 155 -22.40 -27.06 -31.30
N ASP A 156 -21.95 -25.82 -31.35
CA ASP A 156 -20.56 -25.42 -31.63
C ASP A 156 -19.63 -25.56 -30.41
N GLY A 157 -20.15 -26.00 -29.26
CA GLY A 157 -19.41 -26.20 -28.03
C GLY A 157 -19.32 -24.96 -27.12
N ALA A 158 -19.85 -23.80 -27.53
CA ALA A 158 -19.82 -22.60 -26.70
C ALA A 158 -20.69 -22.75 -25.45
N THR A 159 -20.16 -22.35 -24.29
CA THR A 159 -20.87 -22.41 -23.01
C THR A 159 -21.43 -21.06 -22.62
N PHE A 160 -22.63 -21.06 -22.04
CA PHE A 160 -23.33 -19.84 -21.63
C PHE A 160 -24.27 -20.08 -20.45
N HIS A 161 -24.45 -19.04 -19.64
CA HIS A 161 -25.34 -19.10 -18.49
C HIS A 161 -26.78 -18.82 -18.89
N VAL A 162 -27.68 -19.69 -18.44
CA VAL A 162 -29.13 -19.50 -18.58
C VAL A 162 -29.84 -19.60 -17.25
N GLU A 163 -30.78 -18.69 -17.04
CA GLU A 163 -31.72 -18.75 -15.93
C GLU A 163 -32.94 -19.59 -16.35
N ILE A 164 -33.22 -20.65 -15.60
CA ILE A 164 -34.22 -21.65 -15.97
C ILE A 164 -35.49 -21.49 -15.15
N TYR A 165 -36.61 -21.42 -15.88
CA TYR A 165 -37.94 -21.52 -15.33
C TYR A 165 -38.62 -22.75 -15.88
N SER A 166 -39.17 -23.64 -15.04
CA SER A 166 -39.78 -24.88 -15.46
C SER A 166 -41.12 -25.13 -14.78
N HIS A 167 -42.17 -25.38 -15.55
CA HIS A 167 -43.52 -25.68 -15.05
C HIS A 167 -44.00 -27.06 -15.50
N PRO A 168 -44.74 -27.80 -14.65
CA PRO A 168 -45.35 -29.06 -15.05
C PRO A 168 -46.46 -28.81 -16.09
N CYS A 169 -46.54 -29.65 -17.12
CA CYS A 169 -47.60 -29.60 -18.11
C CYS A 169 -47.94 -31.00 -18.64
N THR A 170 -49.09 -31.13 -19.29
CA THR A 170 -49.43 -32.35 -20.05
C THR A 170 -49.32 -32.03 -21.53
N TYR A 171 -48.46 -32.75 -22.25
CA TYR A 171 -48.24 -32.55 -23.69
C TYR A 171 -48.54 -33.85 -24.43
N PHE A 172 -49.60 -33.85 -25.25
CA PHE A 172 -50.13 -35.05 -25.94
C PHE A 172 -50.29 -36.28 -25.02
N GLY A 173 -50.78 -36.09 -23.79
CA GLY A 173 -51.00 -37.16 -22.82
C GLY A 173 -49.73 -37.61 -22.07
N LYS A 174 -48.56 -37.05 -22.38
CA LYS A 174 -47.32 -37.30 -21.64
C LYS A 174 -47.17 -36.35 -20.47
N ASN A 175 -46.65 -36.86 -19.36
CA ASN A 175 -46.25 -36.05 -18.21
C ASN A 175 -44.95 -35.31 -18.57
N ALA A 176 -45.08 -34.01 -18.84
CA ALA A 176 -44.05 -33.19 -19.42
C ALA A 176 -43.79 -31.95 -18.57
N ARG A 177 -42.74 -31.22 -18.92
CA ARG A 177 -42.48 -29.89 -18.36
C ARG A 177 -42.16 -28.91 -19.47
N ILE A 178 -42.75 -27.73 -19.40
CA ILE A 178 -42.36 -26.60 -20.23
C ILE A 178 -41.25 -25.83 -19.51
N VAL A 179 -40.24 -25.42 -20.27
CA VAL A 179 -39.08 -24.71 -19.78
C VAL A 179 -38.91 -23.42 -20.57
N THR A 180 -38.59 -22.35 -19.87
CA THR A 180 -38.09 -21.10 -20.43
C THR A 180 -36.67 -20.91 -19.93
N ALA A 181 -35.76 -20.64 -20.86
CA ALA A 181 -34.34 -20.43 -20.58
C ALA A 181 -33.93 -19.03 -21.01
N ARG A 182 -33.82 -18.13 -20.03
CA ARG A 182 -33.38 -16.75 -20.26
C ARG A 182 -31.86 -16.73 -20.29
N ASP A 183 -31.29 -16.18 -21.35
CA ASP A 183 -29.85 -15.94 -21.41
C ASP A 183 -29.45 -14.84 -20.42
N VAL A 184 -28.51 -15.17 -19.54
CA VAL A 184 -27.97 -14.24 -18.53
C VAL A 184 -26.45 -14.16 -18.59
N ASP A 185 -25.83 -14.69 -19.65
CA ASP A 185 -24.38 -14.81 -19.74
C ASP A 185 -23.68 -13.45 -19.77
N ALA A 186 -24.23 -12.49 -20.53
CA ALA A 186 -23.74 -11.11 -20.55
C ALA A 186 -23.80 -10.45 -19.16
N GLN A 187 -24.90 -10.69 -18.42
CA GLN A 187 -25.10 -10.12 -17.08
C GLN A 187 -24.14 -10.77 -16.06
N VAL A 188 -24.00 -12.09 -16.09
CA VAL A 188 -23.09 -12.83 -15.19
C VAL A 188 -21.64 -12.43 -15.45
N LYS A 189 -21.22 -12.34 -16.72
CA LYS A 189 -19.87 -11.90 -17.08
C LYS A 189 -19.60 -10.46 -16.67
N ALA A 190 -20.54 -9.54 -16.89
CA ALA A 190 -20.40 -8.15 -16.47
C ALA A 190 -20.31 -8.01 -14.95
N SER A 191 -21.16 -8.73 -14.21
CA SER A 191 -21.14 -8.73 -12.75
C SER A 191 -19.83 -9.31 -12.19
N LYS A 192 -19.34 -10.42 -12.76
CA LYS A 192 -18.07 -11.02 -12.36
C LYS A 192 -16.89 -10.11 -12.66
N ALA A 193 -16.84 -9.52 -13.85
CA ALA A 193 -15.79 -8.57 -14.23
C ALA A 193 -15.79 -7.31 -13.34
N ALA A 194 -16.97 -6.78 -13.01
CA ALA A 194 -17.10 -5.65 -12.10
C ALA A 194 -16.63 -6.02 -10.68
N HIS A 195 -16.97 -7.21 -10.19
CA HIS A 195 -16.51 -7.71 -8.89
C HIS A 195 -15.00 -7.91 -8.86
N GLU A 196 -14.41 -8.52 -9.89
CA GLU A 196 -12.96 -8.71 -10.00
C GLU A 196 -12.21 -7.35 -10.07
N MET A 197 -12.76 -6.37 -10.79
CA MET A 197 -12.19 -5.02 -10.84
C MET A 197 -12.27 -4.33 -9.47
N SER A 198 -13.41 -4.43 -8.79
CA SER A 198 -13.61 -3.87 -7.44
C SER A 198 -12.64 -4.49 -6.43
N LEU A 199 -12.52 -5.82 -6.43
CA LEU A 199 -11.60 -6.54 -5.55
C LEU A 199 -10.14 -6.17 -5.85
N ARG A 200 -9.78 -6.08 -7.14
CA ARG A 200 -8.42 -5.67 -7.53
C ARG A 200 -8.10 -4.25 -7.09
N TYR A 201 -9.06 -3.33 -7.19
CA TYR A 201 -8.92 -1.96 -6.70
C TYR A 201 -8.68 -1.93 -5.18
N GLU A 202 -9.48 -2.68 -4.43
CA GLU A 202 -9.35 -2.80 -2.97
C GLU A 202 -7.99 -3.40 -2.57
N LEU A 203 -7.55 -4.49 -3.22
CA LEU A 203 -6.26 -5.11 -2.93
C LEU A 203 -5.07 -4.18 -3.24
N LEU A 204 -5.13 -3.42 -4.34
CA LEU A 204 -4.09 -2.44 -4.67
C LEU A 204 -4.04 -1.31 -3.64
N ALA A 205 -5.20 -0.84 -3.18
CA ALA A 205 -5.29 0.17 -2.12
C ALA A 205 -4.73 -0.34 -0.78
N ASN A 206 -4.94 -1.62 -0.44
CA ASN A 206 -4.41 -2.21 0.79
C ASN A 206 -2.91 -2.48 0.71
N ALA A 207 -2.38 -2.85 -0.46
CA ALA A 207 -0.98 -3.25 -0.61
C ALA A 207 -0.01 -2.09 -0.36
N THR A 208 -0.34 -0.87 -0.81
CA THR A 208 0.55 0.29 -0.62
C THR A 208 0.42 0.94 0.75
N HIS A 209 -0.57 0.51 1.56
CA HIS A 209 -0.96 1.14 2.83
C HIS A 209 -1.25 2.65 2.69
N ASP A 210 -1.51 3.17 1.50
CA ASP A 210 -1.78 4.60 1.30
C ASP A 210 -3.22 4.96 1.67
N ALA A 211 -3.42 6.19 2.13
CA ALA A 211 -4.76 6.76 2.26
C ALA A 211 -5.21 7.28 0.89
N ILE A 212 -6.21 6.63 0.30
CA ILE A 212 -6.83 7.05 -0.96
C ILE A 212 -8.06 7.89 -0.61
N PHE A 213 -8.19 9.03 -1.27
CA PHE A 213 -9.37 9.88 -1.18
C PHE A 213 -10.01 10.09 -2.55
N ASP A 214 -11.32 10.25 -2.53
CA ASP A 214 -12.14 10.53 -3.68
C ASP A 214 -13.12 11.64 -3.32
N TRP A 215 -12.83 12.85 -3.77
CA TRP A 215 -13.63 14.03 -3.51
C TRP A 215 -14.61 14.29 -4.65
N ASP A 216 -15.90 14.07 -4.38
CA ASP A 216 -17.01 14.52 -5.20
C ASP A 216 -17.25 16.01 -4.95
N MET A 217 -16.98 16.83 -5.98
CA MET A 217 -17.09 18.28 -5.90
C MET A 217 -18.55 18.76 -5.97
N HIS A 218 -19.47 17.95 -6.51
CA HIS A 218 -20.89 18.29 -6.57
C HIS A 218 -21.56 18.18 -5.20
N GLY A 219 -21.25 17.08 -4.49
CA GLY A 219 -21.75 16.81 -3.14
C GLY A 219 -20.87 17.39 -2.02
N ASN A 220 -19.71 17.95 -2.37
CA ASN A 220 -18.63 18.30 -1.44
C ASN A 220 -18.34 17.18 -0.42
N THR A 221 -18.25 15.95 -0.91
CA THR A 221 -18.11 14.74 -0.09
C THR A 221 -16.84 14.01 -0.46
N ILE A 222 -16.01 13.69 0.53
CA ILE A 222 -14.77 12.93 0.40
C ILE A 222 -14.99 11.52 0.90
N HIS A 223 -14.73 10.56 0.03
CA HIS A 223 -14.68 9.16 0.37
C HIS A 223 -13.23 8.73 0.59
N TRP A 224 -12.96 8.17 1.77
CA TRP A 224 -11.65 7.65 2.12
C TRP A 224 -11.66 6.12 2.06
N ASN A 225 -10.53 5.54 1.66
CA ASN A 225 -10.29 4.12 1.90
C ASN A 225 -9.93 3.87 3.38
N HIS A 226 -9.70 2.60 3.73
CA HIS A 226 -9.23 2.20 5.06
C HIS A 226 -7.84 2.74 5.44
N GLY A 227 -7.06 3.27 4.48
CA GLY A 227 -5.71 3.80 4.67
C GLY A 227 -5.66 4.99 5.63
N LEU A 228 -6.72 5.82 5.66
CA LEU A 228 -6.82 6.93 6.62
C LEU A 228 -6.82 6.43 8.08
N HIS A 229 -7.46 5.29 8.34
CA HIS A 229 -7.48 4.65 9.65
C HIS A 229 -6.12 4.00 9.98
N SER A 230 -5.57 3.22 9.05
CA SER A 230 -4.32 2.48 9.32
C SER A 230 -3.09 3.38 9.45
N LEU A 231 -3.00 4.47 8.67
CA LEU A 231 -1.83 5.36 8.68
C LEU A 231 -1.90 6.45 9.75
N PHE A 232 -3.08 7.02 9.95
CA PHE A 232 -3.27 8.26 10.73
C PHE A 232 -4.18 8.07 11.95
N GLY A 233 -4.74 6.88 12.16
CA GLY A 233 -5.52 6.52 13.35
C GLY A 233 -6.94 7.09 13.39
N TYR A 234 -7.43 7.64 12.28
CA TYR A 234 -8.78 8.20 12.21
C TYR A 234 -9.85 7.11 12.01
N GLY A 235 -10.97 7.23 12.73
CA GLY A 235 -12.13 6.36 12.53
C GLY A 235 -12.96 6.72 11.31
N THR A 236 -14.23 6.35 11.32
CA THR A 236 -15.21 6.70 10.27
C THR A 236 -16.23 7.68 10.83
N ALA A 237 -15.91 8.97 10.86
CA ALA A 237 -16.84 10.03 11.27
C ALA A 237 -17.34 10.82 10.04
N GLU A 238 -18.61 11.23 10.04
CA GLU A 238 -19.22 12.00 8.93
C GLU A 238 -18.46 13.30 8.64
N GLN A 239 -17.93 13.96 9.68
CA GLN A 239 -17.13 15.18 9.54
C GLN A 239 -15.88 14.99 8.67
N MET A 240 -15.33 13.77 8.61
CA MET A 240 -14.14 13.45 7.80
C MET A 240 -14.42 13.41 6.31
N GLN A 241 -15.70 13.41 5.92
CA GLN A 241 -16.14 13.44 4.53
C GLN A 241 -16.20 14.88 4.00
N GLN A 242 -15.89 15.90 4.80
CA GLN A 242 -15.89 17.30 4.37
C GLN A 242 -14.46 17.75 4.02
N ILE A 243 -14.32 18.54 2.94
CA ILE A 243 -13.02 19.10 2.53
C ILE A 243 -12.44 20.03 3.59
N GLU A 244 -13.29 20.71 4.37
CA GLU A 244 -12.88 21.56 5.49
C GLU A 244 -12.12 20.77 6.54
N TRP A 245 -12.55 19.54 6.84
CA TRP A 245 -11.88 18.68 7.81
C TRP A 245 -10.46 18.34 7.37
N TRP A 246 -10.26 17.95 6.11
CA TRP A 246 -8.93 17.71 5.55
C TRP A 246 -8.05 18.95 5.67
N ARG A 247 -8.58 20.12 5.31
CA ARG A 247 -7.87 21.41 5.42
C ARG A 247 -7.47 21.77 6.84
N GLU A 248 -8.23 21.34 7.85
CA GLU A 248 -7.87 21.51 9.27
C GLU A 248 -6.74 20.61 9.73
N LYS A 249 -6.51 19.47 9.06
CA LYS A 249 -5.44 18.52 9.41
C LYS A 249 -4.09 18.88 8.81
N ILE A 250 -4.03 19.86 7.91
CA ILE A 250 -2.76 20.38 7.37
C ILE A 250 -2.08 21.25 8.42
N HIS A 251 -0.76 21.09 8.58
CA HIS A 251 0.04 21.92 9.48
C HIS A 251 -0.08 23.41 9.13
N PRO A 252 -0.14 24.33 10.13
CA PRO A 252 -0.39 25.76 9.89
C PRO A 252 0.55 26.42 8.87
N GLU A 253 1.83 26.07 8.89
CA GLU A 253 2.84 26.60 7.95
C GLU A 253 2.66 26.10 6.51
N ASP A 254 2.05 24.92 6.33
CA ASP A 254 1.88 24.30 5.00
C ASP A 254 0.50 24.64 4.41
N LYS A 255 -0.43 25.09 5.26
CA LYS A 255 -1.86 25.22 4.96
C LYS A 255 -2.17 26.14 3.78
N ASP A 256 -1.53 27.31 3.72
CA ASP A 256 -1.81 28.31 2.68
C ASP A 256 -1.39 27.80 1.29
N HIS A 257 -0.21 27.19 1.20
CA HIS A 257 0.31 26.59 -0.04
C HIS A 257 -0.59 25.45 -0.52
N ILE A 258 -0.86 24.47 0.36
CA ILE A 258 -1.63 23.28 -0.01
C ILE A 258 -3.08 23.62 -0.37
N THR A 259 -3.69 24.58 0.34
CA THR A 259 -5.03 25.06 0.01
C THR A 259 -5.05 25.74 -1.37
N ALA A 260 -4.03 26.52 -1.72
CA ALA A 260 -3.94 27.16 -3.02
C ALA A 260 -3.81 26.14 -4.16
N VAL A 261 -3.00 25.09 -3.99
CA VAL A 261 -2.86 24.00 -4.95
C VAL A 261 -4.20 23.25 -5.14
N CYS A 262 -4.89 22.94 -4.04
CA CYS A 262 -6.21 22.32 -4.09
C CYS A 262 -7.23 23.16 -4.85
N LEU A 263 -7.23 24.49 -4.68
CA LEU A 263 -8.09 25.41 -5.43
C LEU A 263 -7.75 25.46 -6.93
N GLN A 264 -6.47 25.37 -7.29
CA GLN A 264 -6.04 25.29 -8.68
C GLN A 264 -6.48 23.99 -9.35
N LEU A 265 -6.45 22.86 -8.63
CA LEU A 265 -7.04 21.61 -9.10
C LEU A 265 -8.56 21.72 -9.25
N ALA A 266 -9.25 22.21 -8.22
CA ALA A 266 -10.71 22.33 -8.22
C ALA A 266 -11.22 23.28 -9.32
N SER A 267 -10.47 24.34 -9.65
CA SER A 267 -10.83 25.25 -10.74
C SER A 267 -10.53 24.70 -12.14
N GLY A 268 -9.82 23.57 -12.25
CA GLY A 268 -9.34 23.03 -13.53
C GLY A 268 -8.10 23.73 -14.09
N ALA A 269 -7.48 24.64 -13.34
CA ALA A 269 -6.20 25.25 -13.71
C ALA A 269 -5.04 24.23 -13.71
N LEU A 270 -5.15 23.20 -12.86
CA LEU A 270 -4.29 22.03 -12.85
C LEU A 270 -5.12 20.77 -13.07
N THR A 271 -4.53 19.78 -13.74
CA THR A 271 -5.11 18.43 -13.89
C THR A 271 -4.43 17.40 -12.98
N TYR A 272 -3.28 17.75 -12.42
CA TYR A 272 -2.48 16.92 -11.53
C TYR A 272 -1.71 17.81 -10.54
N ALA A 273 -1.61 17.38 -9.28
CA ALA A 273 -0.74 17.99 -8.28
C ALA A 273 0.07 16.93 -7.53
N ARG A 274 1.24 17.34 -7.07
CA ARG A 274 2.14 16.55 -6.23
C ARG A 274 2.79 17.46 -5.21
N ASP A 275 2.52 17.24 -3.93
CA ASP A 275 3.04 18.06 -2.85
C ASP A 275 3.39 17.25 -1.60
N GLU A 276 4.36 17.75 -0.85
CA GLU A 276 4.83 17.16 0.40
C GLU A 276 4.52 18.13 1.55
N TYR A 277 3.83 17.67 2.59
CA TYR A 277 3.41 18.52 3.70
C TYR A 277 3.20 17.71 4.98
N ARG A 278 2.95 18.40 6.09
CA ARG A 278 2.68 17.77 7.38
C ARG A 278 1.18 17.59 7.60
N PHE A 279 0.76 16.36 7.83
CA PHE A 279 -0.61 15.98 8.14
C PHE A 279 -0.76 15.54 9.60
N LEU A 280 -1.81 16.03 10.26
CA LEU A 280 -2.11 15.77 11.67
C LEU A 280 -2.73 14.38 11.83
N CYS A 281 -2.15 13.56 12.70
CA CYS A 281 -2.67 12.26 13.10
C CYS A 281 -3.70 12.37 14.23
N ALA A 282 -4.50 11.31 14.44
CA ALA A 282 -5.51 11.26 15.50
C ALA A 282 -4.93 11.36 16.92
N ASP A 283 -3.66 11.01 17.10
CA ASP A 283 -2.93 11.13 18.38
C ASP A 283 -2.38 12.55 18.66
N GLY A 284 -2.57 13.49 17.73
CA GLY A 284 -2.11 14.87 17.83
C GLY A 284 -0.71 15.13 17.29
N THR A 285 -0.02 14.11 16.76
CA THR A 285 1.30 14.26 16.13
C THR A 285 1.19 14.61 14.64
N TYR A 286 2.23 15.25 14.10
CA TYR A 286 2.33 15.50 12.66
C TYR A 286 3.27 14.51 11.99
N LYS A 287 2.85 13.97 10.85
CA LYS A 287 3.68 13.16 9.95
C LYS A 287 3.90 13.89 8.63
N TYR A 288 5.06 13.70 8.02
CA TYR A 288 5.26 14.10 6.63
C TYR A 288 4.51 13.16 5.70
N VAL A 289 3.74 13.72 4.77
CA VAL A 289 3.00 12.99 3.76
C VAL A 289 3.33 13.49 2.37
N LEU A 290 3.27 12.59 1.39
CA LEU A 290 3.29 12.91 -0.04
C LEU A 290 1.89 12.71 -0.60
N GLU A 291 1.29 13.78 -1.09
CA GLU A 291 0.01 13.73 -1.77
C GLU A 291 0.19 13.78 -3.29
N LYS A 292 -0.55 12.93 -4.00
CA LYS A 292 -0.71 13.00 -5.45
C LYS A 292 -2.19 12.98 -5.77
N ALA A 293 -2.65 14.01 -6.47
CA ALA A 293 -4.07 14.19 -6.78
C ALA A 293 -4.28 14.43 -8.27
N TYR A 294 -5.32 13.84 -8.83
CA TYR A 294 -5.75 13.96 -10.22
C TYR A 294 -7.15 14.53 -10.29
N LEU A 295 -7.33 15.52 -11.17
CA LEU A 295 -8.65 16.02 -11.50
C LEU A 295 -9.31 15.12 -12.55
N ILE A 296 -10.56 14.77 -12.31
CA ILE A 296 -11.45 14.11 -13.24
C ILE A 296 -12.52 15.12 -13.66
N CYS A 297 -12.60 15.35 -14.97
CA CYS A 297 -13.61 16.22 -15.56
C CYS A 297 -14.72 15.40 -16.19
N GLU A 298 -15.98 15.80 -15.94
CA GLU A 298 -17.16 15.28 -16.62
C GLU A 298 -17.68 16.35 -17.59
N GLN A 299 -17.91 15.98 -18.85
CA GLN A 299 -18.34 16.91 -19.91
C GLN A 299 -17.44 18.16 -20.04
N GLY A 300 -16.16 18.04 -19.70
CA GLY A 300 -15.19 19.14 -19.77
C GLY A 300 -15.17 20.05 -18.54
N LEU A 301 -15.96 19.78 -17.52
CA LEU A 301 -16.00 20.53 -16.27
C LEU A 301 -15.38 19.74 -15.11
N PRO A 302 -14.63 20.38 -14.20
CA PRO A 302 -14.15 19.74 -12.96
C PRO A 302 -15.32 19.10 -12.18
N ALA A 303 -15.22 17.80 -11.90
CA ALA A 303 -16.28 17.04 -11.24
C ALA A 303 -15.77 16.28 -10.00
N ARG A 304 -14.55 15.73 -10.09
CA ARG A 304 -14.00 14.86 -9.05
C ARG A 304 -12.50 15.07 -8.89
N ILE A 305 -11.99 14.92 -7.67
CA ILE A 305 -10.54 14.83 -7.43
C ILE A 305 -10.27 13.50 -6.73
N ILE A 306 -9.44 12.66 -7.35
CA ILE A 306 -8.98 11.41 -6.75
C ILE A 306 -7.50 11.51 -6.45
N GLY A 307 -7.09 11.08 -5.27
CA GLY A 307 -5.70 11.15 -4.88
C GLY A 307 -5.31 10.13 -3.84
N ILE A 308 -4.00 10.08 -3.61
CA ILE A 308 -3.39 9.25 -2.59
C ILE A 308 -2.53 10.12 -1.69
N ILE A 309 -2.53 9.79 -0.40
CA ILE A 309 -1.67 10.37 0.63
C ILE A 309 -0.81 9.23 1.17
N GLN A 310 0.48 9.33 0.92
CA GLN A 310 1.49 8.37 1.33
C GLN A 310 2.24 8.89 2.56
N ASP A 311 2.44 8.04 3.57
CA ASP A 311 3.29 8.35 4.73
C ASP A 311 4.78 8.31 4.31
N ILE A 312 5.45 9.45 4.40
CA ILE A 312 6.88 9.62 4.10
C ILE A 312 7.69 10.03 5.34
N ASP A 313 7.09 9.97 6.53
CA ASP A 313 7.69 10.49 7.77
C ASP A 313 9.02 9.82 8.09
N GLN A 314 9.08 8.48 7.98
CA GLN A 314 10.31 7.73 8.18
C GLN A 314 11.41 8.15 7.19
N GLN A 315 11.06 8.36 5.92
CA GLN A 315 12.02 8.68 4.86
C GLN A 315 12.59 10.08 5.07
N VAL A 316 11.72 11.06 5.37
CA VAL A 316 12.12 12.43 5.64
C VAL A 316 12.99 12.50 6.89
N ARG A 317 12.60 11.83 7.98
CA ARG A 317 13.40 11.81 9.22
C ARG A 317 14.75 11.12 9.04
N GLN A 318 14.81 10.02 8.29
CA GLN A 318 16.08 9.37 7.96
C GLN A 318 16.98 10.28 7.12
N ALA A 319 16.43 10.96 6.11
CA ALA A 319 17.18 11.90 5.29
C ALA A 319 17.70 13.09 6.11
N GLN A 320 16.87 13.64 7.01
CA GLN A 320 17.26 14.70 7.94
C GLN A 320 18.36 14.23 8.91
N GLN A 321 18.26 13.02 9.46
CA GLN A 321 19.27 12.46 10.35
C GLN A 321 20.61 12.26 9.62
N ILE A 322 20.60 11.71 8.40
CA ILE A 322 21.80 11.56 7.57
C ILE A 322 22.40 12.93 7.25
N SER A 323 21.57 13.91 6.89
CA SER A 323 22.00 15.28 6.62
C SER A 323 22.64 15.93 7.85
N MET A 324 22.04 15.77 9.04
CA MET A 324 22.57 16.27 10.30
C MET A 324 23.89 15.60 10.67
N LEU A 325 24.00 14.27 10.55
CA LEU A 325 25.25 13.54 10.78
C LEU A 325 26.35 13.99 9.81
N SER A 326 26.02 14.23 8.55
CA SER A 326 26.94 14.79 7.54
C SER A 326 27.36 16.22 7.88
N LEU A 327 26.44 17.05 8.38
CA LEU A 327 26.74 18.41 8.80
C LEU A 327 27.68 18.44 10.02
N VAL A 328 27.41 17.62 11.03
CA VAL A 328 28.28 17.49 12.21
C VAL A 328 29.66 16.98 11.81
N ALA A 329 29.74 15.94 10.99
CA ALA A 329 31.02 15.42 10.49
C ALA A 329 31.78 16.45 9.64
N SER A 330 31.08 17.27 8.84
CA SER A 330 31.70 18.28 7.98
C SER A 330 32.16 19.54 8.73
N LYS A 331 31.39 20.00 9.73
CA LYS A 331 31.63 21.29 10.42
C LYS A 331 32.36 21.20 11.77
N THR A 332 32.76 20.01 12.23
CA THR A 332 33.64 19.91 13.41
C THR A 332 34.98 20.59 13.13
N SER A 333 35.53 21.27 14.14
CA SER A 333 36.89 21.84 14.10
C SER A 333 37.98 20.77 14.02
N ASN A 334 37.71 19.57 14.52
CA ASN A 334 38.59 18.42 14.35
C ASN A 334 38.65 18.00 12.87
N ALA A 335 39.86 17.71 12.42
CA ALA A 335 40.09 17.10 11.12
C ALA A 335 39.65 15.63 11.15
N ILE A 336 38.78 15.25 10.22
CA ILE A 336 38.28 13.89 10.05
C ILE A 336 38.63 13.43 8.64
N LEU A 337 39.22 12.25 8.53
CA LEU A 337 39.45 11.57 7.26
C LEU A 337 39.03 10.10 7.35
N ILE A 338 38.58 9.56 6.23
CA ILE A 338 38.19 8.16 6.08
C ILE A 338 39.11 7.51 5.06
N THR A 339 39.69 6.38 5.42
CA THR A 339 40.57 5.61 4.52
C THR A 339 40.05 4.20 4.25
N ASN A 340 40.49 3.64 3.11
CA ASN A 340 40.33 2.23 2.80
C ASN A 340 41.27 1.37 3.68
N THR A 341 41.23 0.04 3.54
CA THR A 341 42.11 -0.86 4.32
C THR A 341 43.60 -0.79 3.98
N GLN A 342 43.97 -0.12 2.89
CA GLN A 342 45.36 0.10 2.49
C GLN A 342 45.92 1.42 3.04
N GLY A 343 45.06 2.28 3.60
CA GLY A 343 45.44 3.59 4.13
C GLY A 343 45.20 4.75 3.17
N ASP A 344 44.65 4.51 1.98
CA ASP A 344 44.35 5.58 1.02
C ASP A 344 43.08 6.34 1.43
N VAL A 345 43.14 7.67 1.34
CA VAL A 345 42.05 8.55 1.77
C VAL A 345 40.91 8.57 0.74
N GLU A 346 39.72 8.17 1.19
CA GLU A 346 38.49 8.19 0.39
C GLU A 346 37.73 9.51 0.58
N TRP A 347 37.78 10.08 1.78
CA TRP A 347 37.01 11.27 2.16
C TRP A 347 37.71 12.08 3.27
N ILE A 348 37.51 13.40 3.27
CA ILE A 348 37.94 14.34 4.33
C ILE A 348 36.80 15.32 4.63
N ASN A 349 36.75 15.85 5.85
CA ASN A 349 35.81 16.92 6.21
C ASN A 349 36.37 18.34 5.96
N ASP A 350 35.54 19.38 6.14
CA ASP A 350 36.00 20.78 6.02
C ASP A 350 37.04 21.09 7.10
N GLY A 351 36.89 20.54 8.32
CA GLY A 351 37.84 20.69 9.42
C GLY A 351 39.26 20.27 9.04
N PHE A 352 39.42 19.18 8.28
CA PHE A 352 40.72 18.74 7.77
C PHE A 352 41.33 19.79 6.84
N THR A 353 40.53 20.31 5.90
CA THR A 353 41.02 21.31 4.93
C THR A 353 41.38 22.62 5.63
N LEU A 354 40.60 23.03 6.64
CA LEU A 354 40.87 24.23 7.44
C LEU A 354 42.14 24.07 8.30
N GLN A 355 42.33 22.91 8.93
CA GLN A 355 43.46 22.66 9.81
C GLN A 355 44.78 22.48 9.04
N PHE A 356 44.78 21.68 7.97
CA PHE A 356 45.99 21.31 7.27
C PHE A 356 46.23 22.08 5.95
N GLY A 357 45.21 22.71 5.38
CA GLY A 357 45.31 23.45 4.11
C GLY A 357 45.40 22.57 2.85
N PHE A 358 45.31 21.24 3.00
CA PHE A 358 45.32 20.29 1.89
C PHE A 358 43.91 19.89 1.48
N THR A 359 43.72 19.73 0.17
CA THR A 359 42.47 19.21 -0.40
C THR A 359 42.52 17.69 -0.55
N LEU A 360 41.36 17.06 -0.78
CA LEU A 360 41.30 15.60 -1.05
C LEU A 360 42.17 15.22 -2.26
N GLU A 361 42.24 16.08 -3.28
CA GLU A 361 43.08 15.85 -4.47
C GLU A 361 44.58 15.91 -4.15
N ASP A 362 45.00 16.75 -3.22
CA ASP A 362 46.40 16.84 -2.78
C ASP A 362 46.83 15.53 -2.09
N ILE A 363 45.97 15.00 -1.21
CA ILE A 363 46.27 13.80 -0.41
C ILE A 363 46.14 12.52 -1.21
N LYS A 364 45.27 12.46 -2.22
CA LYS A 364 45.20 11.30 -3.13
C LYS A 364 46.49 11.09 -3.93
N LYS A 365 47.32 12.11 -4.09
CA LYS A 365 48.62 12.01 -4.79
C LYS A 365 49.73 11.45 -3.91
N VAL A 366 49.65 11.65 -2.59
CA VAL A 366 50.70 11.26 -1.64
C VAL A 366 50.06 10.76 -0.35
N HIS A 367 50.43 9.55 0.07
CA HIS A 367 49.89 8.91 1.28
C HIS A 367 49.93 9.86 2.50
N PRO A 368 48.84 9.97 3.29
CA PRO A 368 48.70 10.99 4.34
C PRO A 368 49.82 10.94 5.38
N LEU A 369 50.29 9.75 5.77
CA LEU A 369 51.44 9.62 6.71
C LEU A 369 52.74 10.24 6.19
N ARG A 370 52.93 10.39 4.88
CA ARG A 370 54.12 11.02 4.29
C ARG A 370 53.96 12.53 4.15
N LEU A 371 52.72 12.97 4.00
CA LEU A 371 52.38 14.37 3.75
C LEU A 371 52.21 15.16 5.05
N LEU A 372 51.65 14.52 6.08
CA LEU A 372 51.34 15.16 7.37
C LEU A 372 52.44 14.99 8.41
N LEU A 373 53.21 13.90 8.38
CA LEU A 373 54.27 13.64 9.37
C LEU A 373 55.65 13.97 8.80
N HIS A 374 56.59 14.33 9.70
CA HIS A 374 57.99 14.51 9.33
C HIS A 374 58.60 13.17 8.88
N GLN A 375 59.27 13.15 7.73
CA GLN A 375 59.77 11.91 7.10
C GLN A 375 60.83 11.17 7.94
N GLU A 376 61.45 11.86 8.90
CA GLU A 376 62.47 11.30 9.79
C GLU A 376 61.87 10.50 10.97
N ASP A 377 60.57 10.65 11.27
CA ASP A 377 59.91 9.91 12.34
C ASP A 377 59.45 8.51 11.87
N THR A 378 60.42 7.70 11.47
CA THR A 378 60.19 6.38 10.87
C THR A 378 59.56 5.40 11.87
N ALA A 379 59.87 5.55 13.17
CA ALA A 379 59.34 4.69 14.22
C ALA A 379 57.82 4.88 14.40
N THR A 380 57.35 6.12 14.45
CA THR A 380 55.93 6.44 14.57
C THR A 380 55.13 6.00 13.34
N ILE A 381 55.68 6.23 12.14
CA ILE A 381 55.06 5.77 10.89
C ILE A 381 54.91 4.25 10.88
N GLN A 382 55.92 3.52 11.35
CA GLN A 382 55.88 2.07 11.41
C GLN A 382 54.86 1.58 12.44
N PHE A 383 54.82 2.19 13.64
CA PHE A 383 53.82 1.90 14.67
C PHE A 383 52.39 2.05 14.15
N ILE A 384 52.10 3.16 13.45
CA ILE A 384 50.78 3.43 12.88
C ILE A 384 50.43 2.36 11.82
N LYS A 385 51.37 2.03 10.93
CA LYS A 385 51.17 0.99 9.90
C LYS A 385 50.88 -0.39 10.51
N ASP A 386 51.61 -0.76 11.56
CA ASP A 386 51.42 -2.05 12.22
C ASP A 386 50.04 -2.13 12.88
N LYS A 387 49.60 -1.06 13.56
CA LYS A 387 48.27 -1.01 14.18
C LYS A 387 47.12 -1.02 13.18
N ILE A 388 47.28 -0.32 12.04
CA ILE A 388 46.35 -0.39 10.91
C ILE A 388 46.27 -1.83 10.38
N LYS A 389 47.41 -2.51 10.22
CA LYS A 389 47.45 -3.91 9.77
C LYS A 389 46.79 -4.88 10.76
N GLU A 390 46.96 -4.64 12.05
CA GLU A 390 46.31 -5.39 13.14
C GLU A 390 44.79 -5.14 13.23
N LYS A 391 44.27 -4.11 12.55
CA LYS A 391 42.85 -3.71 12.54
C LYS A 391 42.30 -3.43 13.95
N VAL A 392 43.11 -2.79 14.79
CA VAL A 392 42.73 -2.39 16.15
C VAL A 392 42.58 -0.88 16.25
N SER A 393 41.72 -0.42 17.16
CA SER A 393 41.63 1.01 17.50
C SER A 393 42.87 1.44 18.28
N PHE A 394 43.43 2.60 17.95
CA PHE A 394 44.54 3.19 18.69
C PHE A 394 44.51 4.72 18.60
N SER A 395 45.23 5.38 19.50
CA SER A 395 45.49 6.81 19.45
C SER A 395 46.99 7.06 19.55
N ALA A 396 47.50 8.01 18.77
CA ALA A 396 48.90 8.42 18.81
C ALA A 396 49.00 9.95 18.91
N GLU A 397 49.85 10.43 19.82
CA GLU A 397 50.22 11.86 19.88
C GLU A 397 51.47 12.07 19.03
N VAL A 398 51.35 12.85 17.96
CA VAL A 398 52.38 13.02 16.93
C VAL A 398 52.47 14.48 16.52
N ILE A 399 53.62 14.89 15.99
CA ILE A 399 53.78 16.21 15.40
C ILE A 399 53.42 16.11 13.92
N CYS A 400 52.40 16.85 13.51
CA CYS A 400 52.03 16.97 12.11
C CYS A 400 52.38 18.36 11.58
N GLN A 401 52.41 18.49 10.26
CA GLN A 401 52.64 19.74 9.54
C GLN A 401 51.48 20.07 8.59
N ASP A 402 51.15 21.36 8.50
CA ASP A 402 50.25 21.87 7.46
C ASP A 402 50.97 22.04 6.11
N LYS A 403 50.23 22.52 5.10
CA LYS A 403 50.75 22.85 3.77
C LYS A 403 51.85 23.90 3.73
N HIS A 404 52.00 24.70 4.79
CA HIS A 404 53.04 25.72 4.94
C HIS A 404 54.27 25.20 5.71
N GLY A 405 54.21 23.97 6.23
CA GLY A 405 55.28 23.34 7.02
C GLY A 405 55.24 23.71 8.51
N THR A 406 54.17 24.34 9.00
CA THR A 406 54.03 24.70 10.41
C THR A 406 53.80 23.44 11.25
N PRO A 407 54.66 23.12 12.23
CA PRO A 407 54.48 21.95 13.07
C PRO A 407 53.51 22.21 14.22
N TYR A 408 52.61 21.27 14.49
CA TYR A 408 51.72 21.28 15.65
C TYR A 408 51.51 19.87 16.20
N TRP A 409 51.27 19.80 17.51
CA TRP A 409 50.97 18.55 18.17
C TRP A 409 49.54 18.14 17.89
N VAL A 410 49.36 16.91 17.41
CA VAL A 410 48.03 16.34 17.21
C VAL A 410 47.89 15.03 17.98
N ASN A 411 46.67 14.77 18.45
CA ASN A 411 46.24 13.43 18.80
C ASN A 411 45.45 12.86 17.62
N ALA A 412 45.98 11.81 17.01
CA ALA A 412 45.33 11.07 15.94
C ALA A 412 44.70 9.79 16.51
N ALA A 413 43.37 9.76 16.58
CA ALA A 413 42.59 8.60 16.96
C ALA A 413 42.11 7.85 15.72
N VAL A 414 42.51 6.59 15.58
CA VAL A 414 42.23 5.73 14.43
C VAL A 414 41.31 4.60 14.86
N THR A 415 40.14 4.51 14.25
CA THR A 415 39.13 3.48 14.57
C THR A 415 38.74 2.68 13.32
N PRO A 416 38.86 1.35 13.34
CA PRO A 416 38.36 0.50 12.25
C PRO A 416 36.83 0.38 12.33
N VAL A 417 36.15 0.52 11.19
CA VAL A 417 34.70 0.36 11.05
C VAL A 417 34.41 -0.90 10.23
N LEU A 418 33.86 -1.92 10.89
CA LEU A 418 33.48 -3.20 10.29
C LEU A 418 32.18 -3.05 9.49
N ASN A 419 32.08 -3.74 8.35
CA ASN A 419 30.86 -3.82 7.56
C ASN A 419 30.35 -5.27 7.55
N ASP A 420 29.08 -5.48 7.92
CA ASP A 420 28.52 -6.79 8.31
C ASP A 420 28.41 -7.81 7.15
N GLN A 421 28.63 -7.41 5.89
CA GLN A 421 28.44 -8.29 4.72
C GLN A 421 29.67 -8.51 3.81
N TYR A 422 30.76 -7.73 3.90
CA TYR A 422 31.82 -7.75 2.87
C TYR A 422 33.25 -7.58 3.40
N GLY A 423 33.55 -8.14 4.57
CA GLY A 423 34.90 -8.26 5.14
C GLY A 423 36.02 -7.43 4.50
N ILE A 424 36.07 -6.13 4.82
CA ILE A 424 37.21 -5.19 4.80
C ILE A 424 36.67 -3.85 5.34
N ALA A 425 37.38 -3.28 6.32
CA ALA A 425 36.88 -2.30 7.28
C ALA A 425 37.56 -0.94 7.05
N ARG A 426 36.79 0.11 6.79
CA ARG A 426 37.36 1.47 6.62
C ARG A 426 38.00 1.94 7.93
N PHE A 427 38.98 2.81 7.87
CA PHE A 427 39.45 3.52 9.07
C PHE A 427 38.87 4.92 9.11
N VAL A 428 38.26 5.26 10.24
CA VAL A 428 37.92 6.65 10.58
C VAL A 428 39.04 7.19 11.43
N VAL A 429 39.67 8.27 10.96
CA VAL A 429 40.73 8.96 11.66
C VAL A 429 40.23 10.33 12.07
N ILE A 430 40.25 10.59 13.37
CA ILE A 430 39.94 11.89 13.96
C ILE A 430 41.25 12.47 14.47
N ILE A 431 41.58 13.67 14.02
CA ILE A 431 42.79 14.38 14.38
C ILE A 431 42.38 15.63 15.14
N SER A 432 42.86 15.74 16.38
CA SER A 432 42.65 16.90 17.24
C SER A 432 43.96 17.61 17.49
N ASP A 433 44.00 18.92 17.31
CA ASP A 433 45.12 19.75 17.74
C ASP A 433 45.18 19.78 19.27
N ILE A 434 46.34 19.41 19.82
CA ILE A 434 46.62 19.41 21.26
C ILE A 434 47.80 20.31 21.62
N THR A 435 48.21 21.22 20.71
CA THR A 435 49.38 22.10 20.90
C THR A 435 49.22 22.99 22.11
N GLU A 436 48.08 23.69 22.24
CA GLU A 436 47.79 24.54 23.40
C GLU A 436 47.78 23.72 24.70
N LYS A 437 47.19 22.52 24.66
CA LYS A 437 47.19 21.59 25.81
C LYS A 437 48.61 21.18 26.21
N LYS A 438 49.49 20.90 25.23
CA LYS A 438 50.90 20.53 25.49
C LYS A 438 51.68 21.70 26.09
N GLN A 439 51.51 22.91 25.55
CA GLN A 439 52.13 24.13 26.09
C GLN A 439 51.70 24.37 27.54
N PHE A 440 50.40 24.23 27.82
CA PHE A 440 49.88 24.39 29.18
C PHE A 440 50.42 23.34 30.15
N ILE A 441 50.48 22.07 29.74
CA ILE A 441 51.07 20.99 30.56
C ILE A 441 52.54 21.27 30.87
N GLN A 442 53.31 21.74 29.89
CA GLN A 442 54.71 22.07 30.07
C GLN A 442 54.89 23.24 31.05
N GLN A 443 54.13 24.32 30.87
CA GLN A 443 54.15 25.46 31.79
C GLN A 443 53.80 25.05 33.23
N LEU A 444 52.78 24.19 33.39
CA LEU A 444 52.39 23.67 34.71
C LEU A 444 53.49 22.80 35.34
N GLN A 445 54.22 22.03 34.53
CA GLN A 445 55.36 21.22 35.01
C GLN A 445 56.51 22.12 35.47
N GLU A 446 56.83 23.17 34.72
CA GLU A 446 57.85 24.15 35.08
C GLU A 446 57.50 24.89 36.37
N GLN A 447 56.24 25.36 36.52
CA GLN A 447 55.74 25.98 37.75
C GLN A 447 55.81 25.02 38.95
N ASN A 448 55.39 23.76 38.79
CA ASN A 448 55.46 22.76 39.87
C ASN A 448 56.90 22.48 40.30
N LYS A 449 57.85 22.44 39.35
CA LYS A 449 59.27 22.27 39.66
C LYS A 449 59.79 23.45 40.47
N ALA A 450 59.50 24.68 40.03
CA ALA A 450 59.91 25.89 40.76
C ALA A 450 59.33 25.94 42.19
N LEU A 451 58.05 25.60 42.37
CA LEU A 451 57.43 25.50 43.70
C LEU A 451 58.12 24.47 44.60
N ARG A 452 58.47 23.30 44.07
CA ARG A 452 59.19 22.26 44.83
C ARG A 452 60.58 22.74 45.25
N ASP A 453 61.30 23.45 44.39
CA ASP A 453 62.60 24.04 44.71
C ASP A 453 62.48 25.06 45.84
N ILE A 454 61.49 25.96 45.80
CA ILE A 454 61.23 26.95 46.86
C ILE A 454 60.88 26.24 48.18
N ALA A 455 60.00 25.24 48.14
CA ALA A 455 59.64 24.46 49.33
C ALA A 455 60.85 23.74 49.95
N TRP A 456 61.78 23.26 49.11
CA TRP A 456 63.03 22.67 49.56
C TRP A 456 63.95 23.69 50.26
N ILE A 457 64.15 24.87 49.65
CA ILE A 457 64.93 25.98 50.24
C ILE A 457 64.34 26.40 51.59
N ASN A 458 63.02 26.58 51.66
CA ASN A 458 62.34 26.98 52.89
C ASN A 458 62.49 25.94 54.02
N SER A 459 62.45 24.65 53.68
CA SER A 459 62.55 23.59 54.69
C SER A 459 63.99 23.33 55.17
N HIS A 460 64.97 23.38 54.27
CA HIS A 460 66.35 22.96 54.55
C HIS A 460 67.34 24.12 54.68
N GLU A 461 67.26 25.13 53.82
CA GLU A 461 68.22 26.24 53.82
C GLU A 461 67.85 27.29 54.87
N ILE A 462 66.59 27.74 54.97
CA ILE A 462 66.15 28.75 55.96
C ILE A 462 66.28 28.24 57.40
N ARG A 463 65.99 26.96 57.64
CA ARG A 463 65.98 26.40 58.99
C ARG A 463 67.35 26.52 59.67
N ARG A 464 68.45 26.40 58.92
CA ARG A 464 69.82 26.44 59.45
C ARG A 464 70.17 27.77 60.14
N PRO A 465 70.13 28.94 59.47
CA PRO A 465 70.41 30.22 60.12
C PRO A 465 69.37 30.57 61.19
N VAL A 466 68.10 30.20 61.02
CA VAL A 466 67.07 30.44 62.05
C VAL A 466 67.40 29.70 63.35
N VAL A 467 67.78 28.42 63.27
CA VAL A 467 68.22 27.65 64.45
C VAL A 467 69.49 28.26 65.06
N SER A 468 70.44 28.70 64.24
CA SER A 468 71.63 29.40 64.73
C SER A 468 71.27 30.69 65.48
N ILE A 469 70.40 31.54 64.91
CA ILE A 469 69.92 32.78 65.52
C ILE A 469 69.24 32.50 66.86
N LEU A 470 68.32 31.53 66.90
CA LEU A 470 67.61 31.14 68.13
C LEU A 470 68.57 30.64 69.21
N SER A 471 69.56 29.82 68.82
CA SER A 471 70.57 29.28 69.75
C SER A 471 71.46 30.39 70.31
N ILE A 472 71.90 31.33 69.45
CA ILE A 472 72.71 32.48 69.85
C ILE A 472 71.89 33.43 70.75
N ALA A 473 70.62 33.66 70.43
CA ALA A 473 69.72 34.48 71.24
C ALA A 473 69.48 33.89 72.64
N GLN A 474 69.42 32.57 72.76
CA GLN A 474 69.33 31.89 74.07
C GLN A 474 70.63 31.99 74.88
N LEU A 475 71.78 32.04 74.21
CA LEU A 475 73.10 32.17 74.84
C LEU A 475 73.45 33.61 75.22
N LEU A 476 72.86 34.60 74.53
CA LEU A 476 72.93 36.01 74.93
C LEU A 476 72.21 36.18 76.26
N ASN A 477 72.99 36.33 77.33
CA ASN A 477 72.50 36.51 78.68
C ASN A 477 72.99 37.88 79.18
N GLU A 478 72.06 38.75 79.56
CA GLU A 478 72.35 40.08 80.09
C GLU A 478 73.19 40.04 81.39
N GLN A 479 73.20 38.91 82.09
CA GLN A 479 74.00 38.67 83.29
C GLN A 479 75.42 38.12 82.99
N ASN A 480 75.76 37.87 81.73
CA ASN A 480 77.04 37.31 81.35
C ASN A 480 78.09 38.43 81.22
N GLU A 481 78.97 38.55 82.21
CA GLU A 481 79.95 39.64 82.33
C GLU A 481 81.18 39.48 81.42
N ASP A 482 81.28 38.41 80.61
CA ASP A 482 82.38 38.19 79.64
C ASP A 482 82.18 39.03 78.36
N PRO A 483 82.89 40.16 78.19
CA PRO A 483 82.68 41.07 77.07
C PRO A 483 83.15 40.47 75.73
N ASP A 484 84.15 39.57 75.76
CA ASP A 484 84.70 38.94 74.56
C ASP A 484 83.75 37.86 74.03
N MET A 485 83.09 37.10 74.90
CA MET A 485 82.06 36.13 74.52
C MET A 485 80.83 36.83 73.93
N ASN A 486 80.33 37.89 74.57
CA ASN A 486 79.18 38.66 74.06
C ASN A 486 79.49 39.27 72.69
N ARG A 487 80.70 39.80 72.48
CA ARG A 487 81.12 40.32 71.17
C ARG A 487 81.14 39.24 70.08
N LYS A 488 81.58 38.03 70.39
CA LYS A 488 81.55 36.88 69.46
C LYS A 488 80.12 36.42 69.16
N LEU A 489 79.25 36.35 70.15
CA LEU A 489 77.84 36.01 69.96
C LEU A 489 77.14 37.03 69.05
N ILE A 490 77.40 38.32 69.23
CA ILE A 490 76.88 39.39 68.35
C ILE A 490 77.41 39.23 66.92
N ASP A 491 78.70 38.92 66.72
CA ASP A 491 79.27 38.67 65.38
C ASP A 491 78.64 37.43 64.70
N TRP A 492 78.43 36.34 65.45
CA TRP A 492 77.77 35.14 64.94
C TRP A 492 76.28 35.37 64.65
N LEU A 493 75.61 36.16 65.48
CA LEU A 493 74.22 36.56 65.25
C LEU A 493 74.16 37.32 63.93
N HIS A 494 74.97 38.37 63.78
CA HIS A 494 75.04 39.18 62.56
C HIS A 494 75.33 38.33 61.32
N LYS A 495 76.29 37.40 61.37
CA LYS A 495 76.56 36.45 60.28
C LYS A 495 75.37 35.55 59.95
N SER A 496 74.67 35.05 60.96
CA SER A 496 73.49 34.20 60.75
C SER A 496 72.32 34.98 60.17
N THR A 497 72.15 36.25 60.55
CA THR A 497 71.12 37.14 59.97
C THR A 497 71.43 37.46 58.50
N ILE A 498 72.69 37.72 58.14
CA ILE A 498 73.11 37.89 56.74
C ILE A 498 72.83 36.62 55.92
N GLN A 499 73.19 35.45 56.45
CA GLN A 499 72.91 34.18 55.76
C GLN A 499 71.42 33.94 55.54
N LEU A 500 70.57 34.30 56.51
CA LEU A 500 69.12 34.22 56.36
C LEU A 500 68.63 35.17 55.27
N ASP A 501 69.14 36.41 55.25
CA ASP A 501 68.80 37.44 54.27
C ASP A 501 69.16 37.02 52.84
N GLU A 502 70.36 36.45 52.64
CA GLU A 502 70.80 35.89 51.36
C GLU A 502 69.85 34.80 50.84
N ILE A 503 69.38 33.91 51.73
CA ILE A 503 68.45 32.84 51.38
C ILE A 503 67.06 33.40 51.05
N ILE A 504 66.59 34.41 51.78
CA ILE A 504 65.31 35.09 51.50
C ILE A 504 65.38 35.73 50.11
N HIS A 505 66.44 36.46 49.79
CA HIS A 505 66.63 37.05 48.46
C HIS A 505 66.70 36.00 47.35
N LYS A 506 67.29 34.84 47.60
CA LYS A 506 67.29 33.71 46.66
C LYS A 506 65.88 33.18 46.39
N ILE A 507 65.00 33.14 47.40
CA ILE A 507 63.59 32.77 47.23
C ILE A 507 62.84 33.85 46.45
N GLU A 508 63.00 35.12 46.81
CA GLU A 508 62.34 36.24 46.11
C GLU A 508 62.70 36.26 44.63
N HIS A 509 63.96 36.02 44.27
CA HIS A 509 64.39 35.92 42.88
C HIS A 509 63.67 34.79 42.14
N LYS A 510 63.61 33.58 42.72
CA LYS A 510 62.89 32.44 42.14
C LYS A 510 61.39 32.67 42.00
N VAL A 511 60.78 33.41 42.93
CA VAL A 511 59.34 33.78 42.84
C VAL A 511 59.11 34.78 41.71
N LYS A 512 60.01 35.75 41.52
CA LYS A 512 59.93 36.70 40.40
C LYS A 512 60.08 36.00 39.04
N GLU A 513 61.03 35.06 38.92
CA GLU A 513 61.19 34.22 37.73
C GLU A 513 59.94 33.38 37.38
N MET A 514 59.03 33.14 38.32
CA MET A 514 57.76 32.45 38.06
C MET A 514 56.62 33.38 37.61
N GLN A 515 56.75 34.68 37.85
CA GLN A 515 55.71 35.69 37.57
C GLN A 515 55.92 36.39 36.22
N GLU A 516 57.14 36.36 35.69
CA GLU A 516 57.48 36.70 34.30
C GLU A 516 57.24 35.51 33.38
#